data_AF-A0A3A5UUZ8-F1
#
_entry.id   AF-A0A3A5UUZ8-F1
#
_cell.length_a   1.000
_cell.length_b   1.000
_cell.length_c   1.000
_cell.angle_alpha   90.00
_cell.angle_beta   90.00
_cell.angle_gamma   90.00
#
_symmetry.space_group_name_H-M   'P 1'
#
loop_
_entity.id
_entity.type
_entity.pdbx_description
1 polymer ?
#
loop_
_entity_poly.entity_id
_entity_poly.type
_entity_poly.pdbx_seq_one_letter_code
_entity_poly.pdbx_strand_id
1 'polypeptide(L)'
;MLPIILTDNARKRIEEIEKCIMTFRVWGVNPPGHLAIEVFFEDKRFPGIEYEKFQDENLIIYIPTNHYDYINGVTVDFSGWSKEDESSYNSDKTFNHRGFECLPHKVETSEIRLSWFEVNWMIKKIFSMNFESPFYLQRQAAAINYLRIKKDEEDEDFRDSLFSFAELEQAVQSGFY
;
A
#
# COMPACT_ATOMS: atom_id res chain seq x y z
N MET A 1 2.57 -22.87 -8.94
CA MET A 1 2.33 -22.54 -7.52
C MET A 1 2.08 -21.04 -7.46
N LEU A 2 1.01 -20.61 -6.82
CA LEU A 2 0.71 -19.18 -6.67
C LEU A 2 1.76 -18.53 -5.75
N PRO A 3 2.18 -17.29 -6.01
CA PRO A 3 3.13 -16.55 -5.16
C PRO A 3 2.47 -15.98 -3.90
N ILE A 4 1.20 -16.27 -3.65
CA ILE A 4 0.43 -15.74 -2.52
C ILE A 4 -0.24 -16.88 -1.74
N ILE A 5 -0.63 -16.58 -0.51
CA ILE A 5 -1.43 -17.47 0.34
C ILE A 5 -2.87 -16.97 0.33
N LEU A 6 -3.81 -17.82 -0.06
CA LEU A 6 -5.24 -17.51 -0.02
C LEU A 6 -5.85 -18.05 1.27
N THR A 7 -6.59 -17.21 2.01
CA THR A 7 -7.47 -17.66 3.10
C THR A 7 -8.64 -18.49 2.55
N ASP A 8 -9.33 -19.22 3.42
CA ASP A 8 -10.51 -20.02 3.02
C ASP A 8 -11.63 -19.12 2.45
N ASN A 9 -11.81 -17.91 3.00
CA ASN A 9 -12.79 -16.96 2.50
C ASN A 9 -12.44 -16.47 1.09
N ALA A 10 -11.17 -16.13 0.85
CA ALA A 10 -10.70 -15.72 -0.46
C ALA A 10 -10.82 -16.85 -1.50
N ARG A 11 -10.45 -18.09 -1.13
CA ARG A 11 -10.62 -19.26 -2.01
C ARG A 11 -12.07 -19.48 -2.40
N LYS A 12 -12.96 -19.53 -1.40
CA LYS A 12 -14.39 -19.71 -1.62
C LYS A 12 -14.94 -18.62 -2.56
N ARG A 13 -14.54 -17.37 -2.34
CA ARG A 13 -14.99 -16.27 -3.21
C ARG A 13 -14.47 -16.43 -4.63
N ILE A 14 -13.22 -16.86 -4.81
CA ILE A 14 -12.65 -17.11 -6.14
C ILE A 14 -13.40 -18.24 -6.84
N GLU A 15 -13.70 -19.34 -6.16
CA GLU A 15 -14.48 -20.47 -6.71
C GLU A 15 -15.88 -20.07 -7.18
N GLU A 16 -16.53 -19.12 -6.49
CA GLU A 16 -17.83 -18.58 -6.89
C GLU A 16 -17.79 -17.71 -8.16
N ILE A 17 -16.62 -17.23 -8.57
CA ILE A 17 -16.44 -16.34 -9.71
C ILE A 17 -15.87 -17.16 -10.88
N GLU A 18 -16.50 -17.09 -12.07
CA GLU A 18 -16.04 -17.85 -13.24
C GLU A 18 -14.60 -17.56 -13.65
N LYS A 19 -14.16 -16.31 -13.47
CA LYS A 19 -12.79 -15.87 -13.75
C LYS A 19 -12.40 -14.73 -12.81
N CYS A 20 -11.32 -14.94 -12.07
CA CYS A 20 -10.75 -13.94 -11.17
C CYS A 20 -9.40 -13.47 -11.72
N ILE A 21 -9.25 -12.18 -11.95
CA ILE A 21 -7.94 -11.60 -12.29
C ILE A 21 -7.56 -10.62 -11.20
N MET A 22 -6.41 -10.85 -10.59
CA MET A 22 -5.82 -10.01 -9.56
C MET A 22 -4.55 -9.36 -10.09
N THR A 23 -4.40 -8.06 -9.87
CA THR A 23 -3.13 -7.35 -10.09
C THR A 23 -2.63 -6.81 -8.77
N PHE A 24 -1.36 -7.00 -8.46
CA PHE A 24 -0.77 -6.58 -7.19
C PHE A 24 0.17 -5.41 -7.38
N ARG A 25 0.33 -4.62 -6.31
CA ARG A 25 1.32 -3.57 -6.24
C ARG A 25 1.75 -3.36 -4.80
N VAL A 26 3.04 -3.12 -4.59
CA VAL A 26 3.50 -2.42 -3.39
C VAL A 26 3.15 -0.95 -3.57
N TRP A 27 2.16 -0.47 -2.80
CA TRP A 27 1.74 0.93 -2.82
C TRP A 27 2.69 1.80 -2.01
N GLY A 28 3.23 1.24 -0.92
CA GLY A 28 4.10 1.92 0.02
C GLY A 28 4.22 1.06 1.26
N VAL A 29 4.32 1.69 2.42
CA VAL A 29 4.43 1.02 3.72
C VAL A 29 3.55 1.74 4.72
N ASN A 30 2.91 1.03 5.62
CA ASN A 30 2.15 1.57 6.73
C ASN A 30 2.95 1.44 8.04
N PRO A 31 2.86 2.40 8.97
CA PRO A 31 3.46 2.26 10.29
C PRO A 31 2.93 1.01 11.02
N PRO A 32 3.75 0.30 11.84
CA PRO A 32 5.16 0.54 12.16
C PRO A 32 6.16 -0.20 11.24
N GLY A 33 5.86 -0.37 9.95
CA GLY A 33 6.78 -1.01 8.98
C GLY A 33 6.18 -2.18 8.18
N HIS A 34 4.86 -2.23 8.04
CA HIS A 34 4.19 -3.21 7.18
C HIS A 34 4.15 -2.71 5.74
N LEU A 35 4.48 -3.52 4.74
CA LEU A 35 4.22 -3.10 3.36
C LEU A 35 2.72 -2.88 3.15
N ALA A 36 2.36 -1.74 2.57
CA ALA A 36 1.05 -1.49 2.02
C ALA A 36 1.01 -2.13 0.64
N ILE A 37 0.42 -3.32 0.57
CA ILE A 37 0.26 -4.07 -0.67
C ILE A 37 -1.21 -3.97 -1.05
N GLU A 38 -1.47 -3.60 -2.28
CA GLU A 38 -2.79 -3.55 -2.86
C GLU A 38 -2.98 -4.72 -3.81
N VAL A 39 -4.19 -5.27 -3.80
CA VAL A 39 -4.66 -6.28 -4.75
C VAL A 39 -5.86 -5.70 -5.48
N PHE A 40 -5.85 -5.70 -6.80
CA PHE A 40 -6.92 -5.16 -7.63
C PHE A 40 -7.66 -6.27 -8.34
N PHE A 41 -8.99 -6.31 -8.22
CA PHE A 41 -9.82 -7.13 -9.09
C PHE A 41 -9.95 -6.43 -10.45
N GLU A 42 -9.21 -6.92 -11.43
CA GLU A 42 -9.00 -6.34 -12.77
C GLU A 42 -8.59 -4.87 -12.79
N ASP A 43 -7.31 -4.58 -12.51
CA ASP A 43 -6.69 -3.32 -12.97
C ASP A 43 -5.20 -3.49 -13.36
N LYS A 44 -4.89 -3.23 -14.64
CA LYS A 44 -3.60 -3.47 -15.30
C LYS A 44 -2.94 -2.18 -15.86
N ARG A 45 -2.68 -1.19 -15.02
CA ARG A 45 -1.98 0.06 -15.42
C ARG A 45 -0.47 -0.09 -15.16
N PHE A 46 0.50 0.22 -16.02
CA PHE A 46 0.67 1.21 -17.09
C PHE A 46 1.45 0.61 -18.31
N PRO A 47 1.47 1.27 -19.48
CA PRO A 47 2.45 0.94 -20.52
C PRO A 47 3.87 1.09 -19.99
N GLY A 48 4.72 0.06 -20.18
CA GLY A 48 6.15 0.11 -19.82
C GLY A 48 6.54 -0.54 -18.48
N ILE A 49 5.59 -1.12 -17.74
CA ILE A 49 5.91 -1.94 -16.56
C ILE A 49 5.88 -3.42 -16.97
N GLU A 50 6.92 -4.17 -16.61
CA GLU A 50 6.98 -5.62 -16.81
C GLU A 50 6.28 -6.34 -15.67
N TYR A 51 5.47 -7.35 -16.01
CA TYR A 51 4.70 -8.14 -15.04
C TYR A 51 5.03 -9.61 -15.17
N GLU A 52 5.19 -10.25 -14.02
CA GLU A 52 5.10 -11.70 -13.91
C GLU A 52 3.64 -12.13 -13.84
N LYS A 53 3.29 -13.12 -14.65
CA LYS A 53 1.95 -13.71 -14.69
C LYS A 53 1.98 -15.09 -14.04
N PHE A 54 1.11 -15.28 -13.05
CA PHE A 54 0.83 -16.58 -12.43
C PHE A 54 -0.61 -16.98 -12.72
N GLN A 55 -0.84 -18.27 -12.92
CA GLN A 55 -2.17 -18.78 -13.21
C GLN A 55 -2.38 -20.10 -12.46
N ASP A 56 -3.53 -20.20 -11.81
CA ASP A 56 -4.01 -21.40 -11.14
C ASP A 56 -5.53 -21.47 -11.28
N GLU A 57 -6.03 -22.52 -11.93
CA GLU A 57 -7.46 -22.70 -12.23
C GLU A 57 -8.11 -21.45 -12.85
N ASN A 58 -9.10 -20.86 -12.17
CA ASN A 58 -9.84 -19.68 -12.58
C ASN A 58 -9.21 -18.35 -12.10
N LEU A 59 -8.08 -18.41 -11.38
CA LEU A 59 -7.33 -17.25 -10.88
C LEU A 59 -6.13 -16.93 -11.77
N ILE A 60 -6.02 -15.66 -12.15
CA ILE A 60 -4.85 -15.11 -12.85
C ILE A 60 -4.29 -13.96 -12.01
N ILE A 61 -3.01 -14.01 -11.70
CA ILE A 61 -2.30 -13.01 -10.90
C ILE A 61 -1.27 -12.30 -11.78
N TYR A 62 -1.20 -10.97 -11.65
CA TYR A 62 -0.16 -10.13 -12.23
C TYR A 62 0.59 -9.39 -11.12
N ILE A 63 1.92 -9.52 -11.10
CA ILE A 63 2.80 -8.83 -10.16
C ILE A 63 3.88 -8.10 -10.96
N PRO A 64 4.11 -6.79 -10.75
CA PRO A 64 5.28 -6.11 -11.31
C PRO A 64 6.56 -6.85 -10.95
N THR A 65 7.43 -7.12 -11.92
CA THR A 65 8.66 -7.91 -11.70
C THR A 65 9.52 -7.35 -10.56
N ASN A 66 9.64 -6.02 -10.50
CA ASN A 66 10.37 -5.29 -9.45
C ASN A 66 9.70 -5.34 -8.06
N HIS A 67 8.48 -5.86 -7.95
CA HIS A 67 7.75 -6.00 -6.68
C HIS A 67 7.60 -7.46 -6.24
N TYR A 68 8.06 -8.42 -7.04
CA TYR A 68 7.81 -9.84 -6.81
C TYR A 68 8.27 -10.30 -5.42
N ASP A 69 9.51 -9.99 -5.04
CA ASP A 69 10.10 -10.42 -3.78
C ASP A 69 9.34 -9.92 -2.54
N TYR A 70 8.63 -8.80 -2.68
CA TYR A 70 7.84 -8.19 -1.62
C TYR A 70 6.40 -8.74 -1.52
N ILE A 71 5.89 -9.28 -2.63
CA ILE A 71 4.52 -9.82 -2.72
C ILE A 71 4.52 -11.34 -2.50
N ASN A 72 5.64 -12.01 -2.76
CA ASN A 72 5.77 -13.44 -2.56
C ASN A 72 5.52 -13.83 -1.08
N GLY A 73 4.52 -14.68 -0.84
CA GLY A 73 4.11 -15.12 0.49
C GLY A 73 3.08 -14.21 1.18
N VAL A 74 2.58 -13.17 0.53
CA VAL A 74 1.50 -12.33 1.06
C VAL A 74 0.21 -13.14 1.22
N THR A 75 -0.49 -12.94 2.34
CA THR A 75 -1.81 -13.49 2.57
C THR A 75 -2.88 -12.56 2.01
N VAL A 76 -3.76 -13.10 1.16
CA VAL A 76 -4.92 -12.40 0.62
C VAL A 76 -6.19 -12.95 1.27
N ASP A 77 -7.01 -12.04 1.79
CA ASP A 77 -8.31 -12.34 2.39
C ASP A 77 -9.45 -11.70 1.60
N PHE A 78 -10.67 -12.15 1.89
CA PHE A 78 -11.90 -11.55 1.39
C PHE A 78 -12.77 -11.13 2.57
N SER A 79 -12.87 -9.82 2.80
CA SER A 79 -13.58 -9.22 3.94
C SER A 79 -15.06 -8.92 3.65
N GLY A 80 -15.49 -9.08 2.38
CA GLY A 80 -16.89 -8.97 1.96
C GLY A 80 -17.11 -7.95 0.86
N TRP A 81 -18.18 -8.15 0.08
CA TRP A 81 -18.61 -7.25 -0.99
C TRP A 81 -20.13 -7.26 -1.09
N SER A 82 -20.79 -6.18 -0.69
CA SER A 82 -22.25 -6.11 -0.67
C SER A 82 -22.82 -5.72 -2.05
N LYS A 83 -24.13 -5.94 -2.24
CA LYS A 83 -24.82 -5.47 -3.47
C LYS A 83 -24.80 -3.95 -3.60
N GLU A 84 -24.79 -3.25 -2.47
CA GLU A 84 -24.68 -1.79 -2.42
C GLU A 84 -23.28 -1.36 -2.91
N ASP A 85 -22.22 -2.05 -2.48
CA ASP A 85 -20.85 -1.86 -2.96
C ASP A 85 -20.72 -2.10 -4.48
N GLU A 86 -21.37 -3.15 -5.00
CA GLU A 86 -21.37 -3.45 -6.45
C GLU A 86 -22.06 -2.33 -7.26
N SER A 87 -23.24 -1.88 -6.83
CA SER A 87 -24.01 -0.85 -7.54
C SER A 87 -23.34 0.52 -7.63
N SER A 88 -22.42 0.81 -6.70
CA SER A 88 -21.67 2.07 -6.64
C SER A 88 -20.22 1.92 -7.12
N TYR A 89 -19.86 0.72 -7.61
CA TYR A 89 -18.49 0.41 -8.02
C TYR A 89 -18.07 1.22 -9.24
N ASN A 90 -16.97 1.95 -9.09
CA ASN A 90 -16.30 2.63 -10.19
C ASN A 90 -14.95 1.93 -10.40
N SER A 91 -14.80 1.25 -11.53
CA SER A 91 -13.56 0.54 -11.92
C SER A 91 -12.35 1.47 -12.08
N ASP A 92 -12.57 2.76 -12.30
CA ASP A 92 -11.50 3.76 -12.42
C ASP A 92 -11.02 4.26 -11.03
N LYS A 93 -11.73 3.92 -9.94
CA LYS A 93 -11.33 4.25 -8.57
C LYS A 93 -10.44 3.15 -8.00
N THR A 94 -9.18 3.51 -7.75
CA THR A 94 -8.08 2.61 -7.43
C THR A 94 -8.06 2.07 -6.00
N PHE A 95 -8.95 2.51 -5.12
CA PHE A 95 -8.93 2.15 -3.70
C PHE A 95 -10.02 1.15 -3.30
N ASN A 96 -10.80 0.67 -4.27
CA ASN A 96 -11.91 -0.24 -4.00
C ASN A 96 -11.69 -1.56 -4.76
N HIS A 97 -11.35 -2.62 -4.02
CA HIS A 97 -10.74 -3.84 -4.57
C HIS A 97 -11.68 -5.05 -4.58
N ARG A 98 -12.98 -4.80 -4.78
CA ARG A 98 -14.03 -5.84 -4.79
C ARG A 98 -14.00 -6.78 -3.57
N GLY A 99 -13.63 -6.25 -2.41
CA GLY A 99 -13.61 -6.97 -1.13
C GLY A 99 -12.36 -7.83 -0.90
N PHE A 100 -11.42 -7.87 -1.85
CA PHE A 100 -10.12 -8.52 -1.65
C PHE A 100 -9.14 -7.55 -0.98
N GLU A 101 -8.40 -8.05 0.00
CA GLU A 101 -7.41 -7.28 0.73
C GLU A 101 -6.15 -8.10 1.02
N CYS A 102 -4.99 -7.45 1.02
CA CYS A 102 -3.76 -8.05 1.49
C CYS A 102 -3.64 -7.83 2.99
N LEU A 103 -3.53 -8.92 3.75
CA LEU A 103 -3.25 -8.83 5.18
C LEU A 103 -1.84 -8.29 5.40
N PRO A 104 -1.57 -7.60 6.53
CA PRO A 104 -0.26 -7.03 6.82
C PRO A 104 0.86 -8.06 6.66
N HIS A 105 1.74 -7.83 5.67
CA HIS A 105 2.88 -8.69 5.39
C HIS A 105 4.13 -8.08 6.01
N LYS A 106 4.67 -8.75 7.03
CA LYS A 106 5.87 -8.30 7.72
C LYS A 106 7.08 -8.80 6.95
N VAL A 107 7.68 -7.90 6.17
CA VAL A 107 8.96 -8.13 5.49
C VAL A 107 10.04 -7.25 6.09
N GLU A 108 11.29 -7.58 5.78
CA GLU A 108 12.39 -6.68 6.04
C GLU A 108 12.28 -5.45 5.14
N THR A 109 11.98 -4.29 5.75
CA THR A 109 11.80 -3.01 5.06
C THR A 109 12.99 -2.06 5.27
N SER A 110 14.08 -2.56 5.89
CA SER A 110 15.27 -1.79 6.27
C SER A 110 15.97 -1.12 5.09
N GLU A 111 15.89 -1.72 3.90
CA GLU A 111 16.51 -1.20 2.67
C GLU A 111 15.57 -0.36 1.81
N ILE A 112 14.27 -0.44 2.03
CA ILE A 112 13.30 0.35 1.27
C ILE A 112 13.45 1.82 1.69
N ARG A 113 13.40 2.69 0.69
CA ARG A 113 13.56 4.13 0.82
C ARG A 113 12.40 4.81 0.13
N LEU A 114 11.69 5.66 0.86
CA LEU A 114 10.54 6.42 0.37
C LEU A 114 10.97 7.76 -0.18
N SER A 115 10.37 8.18 -1.29
CA SER A 115 10.47 9.56 -1.75
C SER A 115 9.75 10.52 -0.82
N TRP A 116 10.13 11.81 -0.86
CA TRP A 116 9.41 12.88 -0.17
C TRP A 116 7.90 12.88 -0.48
N PHE A 117 7.49 12.58 -1.71
CA PHE A 117 6.08 12.56 -2.10
C PHE A 117 5.29 11.50 -1.32
N GLU A 118 5.83 10.29 -1.20
CA GLU A 118 5.22 9.18 -0.47
C GLU A 118 5.13 9.49 1.03
N VAL A 119 6.23 9.99 1.61
CA VAL A 119 6.30 10.43 3.01
C VAL A 119 5.25 11.51 3.31
N ASN A 120 5.19 12.56 2.49
CA ASN A 120 4.24 13.66 2.67
C ASN A 120 2.79 13.19 2.58
N TRP A 121 2.48 12.29 1.64
CA TRP A 121 1.13 11.74 1.50
C TRP A 121 0.71 10.91 2.72
N MET A 122 1.63 10.08 3.23
CA MET A 122 1.39 9.29 4.44
C MET A 122 1.16 10.16 5.68
N ILE A 123 2.04 11.13 5.92
CA ILE A 123 1.91 12.10 7.02
C ILE A 123 0.54 12.78 6.93
N LYS A 124 0.14 13.24 5.74
CA LYS A 124 -1.17 13.87 5.53
C LYS A 124 -2.32 12.96 5.93
N LYS A 125 -2.33 11.73 5.40
CA LYS A 125 -3.36 10.74 5.66
C LYS A 125 -3.48 10.44 7.15
N ILE A 126 -2.38 10.08 7.81
CA ILE A 126 -2.35 9.73 9.24
C ILE A 126 -2.97 10.84 10.08
N PHE A 127 -2.51 12.08 9.94
CA PHE A 127 -3.02 13.17 10.77
C PHE A 127 -4.47 13.54 10.44
N SER A 128 -4.88 13.50 9.16
CA SER A 128 -6.28 13.78 8.79
C SER A 128 -7.28 12.74 9.32
N MET A 129 -6.84 11.50 9.54
CA MET A 129 -7.68 10.44 10.11
C MET A 129 -7.77 10.51 11.63
N ASN A 130 -6.81 11.16 12.30
CA ASN A 130 -6.72 11.18 13.76
C ASN A 130 -7.08 12.52 14.40
N PHE A 131 -7.16 13.61 13.61
CA PHE A 131 -7.43 14.95 14.11
C PHE A 131 -8.36 15.73 13.19
N GLU A 132 -9.18 16.60 13.78
CA GLU A 132 -10.01 17.54 13.04
C GLU A 132 -9.21 18.73 12.52
N SER A 133 -9.78 19.46 11.55
CA SER A 133 -9.26 20.76 11.14
C SER A 133 -9.42 21.78 12.27
N PRO A 134 -8.44 22.65 12.55
CA PRO A 134 -7.15 22.81 11.86
C PRO A 134 -6.00 21.99 12.49
N PHE A 135 -6.27 21.20 13.52
CA PHE A 135 -5.25 20.51 14.32
C PHE A 135 -4.40 19.54 13.50
N TYR A 136 -5.01 18.82 12.54
CA TYR A 136 -4.24 17.94 11.68
C TYR A 136 -3.17 18.71 10.86
N LEU A 137 -3.46 19.94 10.42
CA LEU A 137 -2.51 20.75 9.63
C LEU A 137 -1.29 21.14 10.46
N GLN A 138 -1.52 21.50 11.73
CA GLN A 138 -0.44 21.81 12.66
C GLN A 138 0.44 20.58 12.93
N ARG A 139 -0.17 19.42 13.16
CA ARG A 139 0.58 18.17 13.40
C ARG A 139 1.36 17.73 12.17
N GLN A 140 0.77 17.86 10.98
CA GLN A 140 1.47 17.64 9.71
C GLN A 140 2.70 18.54 9.58
N ALA A 141 2.55 19.84 9.86
CA ALA A 141 3.67 20.79 9.77
C ALA A 141 4.81 20.45 10.74
N ALA A 142 4.49 20.00 11.96
CA ALA A 142 5.48 19.55 12.95
C ALA A 142 6.27 18.33 12.45
N ALA A 143 5.58 17.31 11.94
CA ALA A 143 6.22 16.11 11.37
C ALA A 143 7.11 16.44 10.16
N ILE A 144 6.65 17.31 9.27
CA ILE A 144 7.41 17.72 8.08
C ILE A 144 8.66 18.52 8.48
N ASN A 145 8.53 19.45 9.42
CA ASN A 145 9.67 20.24 9.90
C ASN A 145 10.73 19.38 10.58
N TYR A 146 10.32 18.33 11.31
CA TYR A 146 11.26 17.37 11.90
C TYR A 146 12.14 16.72 10.82
N LEU A 147 11.53 16.19 9.75
CA LEU A 147 12.29 15.57 8.67
C LEU A 147 13.17 16.56 7.92
N ARG A 148 12.69 17.79 7.70
CA ARG A 148 13.49 18.83 7.04
C ARG A 148 14.74 19.16 7.83
N ILE A 149 14.60 19.40 9.15
CA ILE A 149 15.74 19.68 10.03
C ILE A 149 16.75 18.52 9.97
N LYS A 150 16.28 17.27 10.02
CA LYS A 150 17.15 16.10 9.93
C LYS A 150 17.93 16.03 8.61
N LYS A 151 17.29 16.36 7.48
CA LYS A 151 17.96 16.39 6.17
C LYS A 151 18.90 17.56 5.98
N ASP A 152 18.55 18.72 6.54
CA ASP A 152 19.45 19.88 6.60
C ASP A 152 20.72 19.54 7.42
N GLU A 153 20.61 18.75 8.50
CA GLU A 153 21.76 18.27 9.29
C GLU A 153 22.63 17.23 8.55
N GLU A 154 22.05 16.53 7.57
CA GLU A 154 22.72 15.53 6.73
C GLU A 154 23.31 16.14 5.44
N ASP A 155 23.23 17.47 5.26
CA ASP A 155 23.60 18.20 4.04
C ASP A 155 22.88 17.67 2.76
N GLU A 156 21.67 17.11 2.92
CA GLU A 156 20.85 16.60 1.80
C GLU A 156 19.74 17.58 1.42
N ASP A 157 19.42 17.69 0.12
CA ASP A 157 18.21 18.41 -0.31
C ASP A 157 16.97 17.61 0.09
N PHE A 158 16.22 18.13 1.05
CA PHE A 158 15.01 17.53 1.58
C PHE A 158 14.00 17.03 0.53
N ARG A 159 13.87 17.71 -0.62
CA ARG A 159 12.89 17.30 -1.65
C ARG A 159 13.37 16.11 -2.49
N ASP A 160 14.68 15.96 -2.62
CA ASP A 160 15.32 14.92 -3.41
C ASP A 160 15.84 13.76 -2.54
N SER A 161 15.86 13.95 -1.21
CA SER A 161 16.17 12.91 -0.23
C SER A 161 15.20 11.73 -0.30
N LEU A 162 15.75 10.56 0.01
CA LEU A 162 14.95 9.38 0.32
C LEU A 162 14.96 9.12 1.83
N PHE A 163 13.84 8.62 2.34
CA PHE A 163 13.59 8.46 3.76
C PHE A 163 13.38 6.98 4.09
N SER A 164 14.02 6.52 5.15
CA SER A 164 13.72 5.23 5.77
C SER A 164 12.40 5.26 6.55
N PHE A 165 11.89 4.09 6.91
CA PHE A 165 10.71 4.00 7.77
C PHE A 165 10.96 4.49 9.19
N ALA A 166 12.17 4.28 9.71
CA ALA A 166 12.52 4.79 11.02
C ALA A 166 12.41 6.33 11.06
N GLU A 167 12.83 7.00 9.99
CA GLU A 167 12.66 8.45 9.85
C GLU A 167 11.20 8.86 9.78
N LEU A 168 10.38 8.17 8.98
CA LEU A 168 8.95 8.45 8.89
C LEU A 168 8.23 8.22 10.23
N GLU A 169 8.54 7.15 10.95
CA GLU A 169 7.95 6.85 12.25
C GLU A 169 8.31 7.92 13.28
N GLN A 170 9.58 8.32 13.33
CA GLN A 170 10.05 9.42 14.20
C GLN A 170 9.34 10.74 13.88
N ALA A 171 9.15 11.05 12.60
CA ALA A 171 8.44 12.24 12.16
C ALA A 171 6.95 12.21 12.53
N VAL A 172 6.29 11.06 12.37
CA VAL A 172 4.89 10.90 12.78
C VAL A 172 4.78 11.10 14.30
N GLN A 173 5.68 10.48 15.08
CA GLN A 173 5.72 10.66 16.54
C GLN A 173 5.91 12.13 16.93
N SER A 174 6.81 12.86 16.26
CA SER A 174 7.05 14.28 16.54
C SER A 174 5.83 15.18 16.27
N GLY A 175 4.91 14.73 15.42
CA GLY A 175 3.64 15.44 15.19
C GLY A 175 2.57 15.17 16.25
N PHE A 176 2.67 14.09 17.04
CA PHE A 176 1.72 13.78 18.12
C PHE A 176 2.04 14.48 19.44
N TYR A 177 3.34 14.68 19.73
CA TYR A 177 3.83 15.37 20.93
C TYR A 177 4.04 16.87 20.70
#